data_AF-A0A7T7WLK1-F1
#
_entry.id   AF-A0A7T7WLK1-F1
#
_cell.length_a   1.000
_cell.length_b   1.000
_cell.length_c   1.000
_cell.angle_alpha   90.00
_cell.angle_beta   90.00
_cell.angle_gamma   90.00
#
_symmetry.space_group_name_H-M   'P 1'
#
loop_
_entity.id
_entity.type
_entity.pdbx_description
1 polymer ?
#
loop_
_entity_poly.entity_id
_entity_poly.type
_entity_poly.pdbx_seq_one_letter_code
_entity_poly.pdbx_strand_id
1 'polypeptide(L)'
;MENVQQPHAKICAVLHDILEDTPTTIDELKVLGFEQKIIDAIIAVTKVNGENRFQAVQRTVKNPIACEVKLADLSDNMDLSRLPKISAKDLIRYKQYQKVQEILKEAYAIHQHVKALDLDTEYPEFEYGSMRFNFQYLLNALFDQLHPLGGNQIDSPQEWWILFEDASEYFAYCKRKKLRPSPKHFIQLFNTTDRDFFGSSFQTLADQDVLMDVYNNVLSHHFTKDIA
;
A
#
# COMPACT_ATOMS: atom_id res chain seq x y z
N MET A 1 -6.65 14.22 -15.78
CA MET A 1 -6.60 14.05 -14.32
C MET A 1 -7.99 14.12 -13.65
N GLU A 2 -9.07 13.84 -14.37
CA GLU A 2 -10.44 13.98 -13.84
C GLU A 2 -10.81 12.90 -12.80
N ASN A 3 -9.99 11.84 -12.68
CA ASN A 3 -10.31 10.66 -11.86
C ASN A 3 -9.83 10.74 -10.40
N VAL A 4 -9.31 11.88 -9.95
CA VAL A 4 -8.82 12.09 -8.58
C VAL A 4 -9.97 12.52 -7.67
N GLN A 5 -10.17 11.83 -6.55
CA GLN A 5 -11.35 11.97 -5.70
C GLN A 5 -11.11 12.95 -4.54
N GLN A 6 -9.98 12.80 -3.84
CA GLN A 6 -9.73 13.50 -2.58
C GLN A 6 -9.29 14.96 -2.80
N PRO A 7 -9.71 15.94 -1.96
CA PRO A 7 -9.34 17.35 -2.14
C PRO A 7 -7.82 17.58 -2.22
N HIS A 8 -7.05 17.00 -1.30
CA HIS A 8 -5.58 17.10 -1.31
C HIS A 8 -4.97 16.48 -2.57
N ALA A 9 -5.52 15.37 -3.04
CA ALA A 9 -5.07 14.74 -4.28
C ALA A 9 -5.41 15.58 -5.50
N LYS A 10 -6.56 16.28 -5.53
CA LYS A 10 -6.89 17.22 -6.62
C LYS A 10 -5.91 18.39 -6.68
N ILE A 11 -5.52 18.95 -5.53
CA ILE A 11 -4.50 20.00 -5.46
C ILE A 11 -3.17 19.45 -6.01
N CYS A 12 -2.72 18.30 -5.52
CA CYS A 12 -1.50 17.67 -5.98
C CYS A 12 -1.55 17.30 -7.48
N ALA A 13 -2.70 16.90 -8.00
CA ALA A 13 -2.90 16.60 -9.41
C ALA A 13 -2.67 17.84 -10.28
N VAL A 14 -3.27 18.98 -9.92
CA VAL A 14 -3.05 20.24 -10.63
C VAL A 14 -1.57 20.65 -10.60
N LEU A 15 -0.86 20.36 -9.52
CA LEU A 15 0.53 20.78 -9.29
C LEU A 15 1.58 19.70 -9.64
N HIS A 16 1.20 18.54 -10.16
CA HIS A 16 2.11 17.39 -10.21
C HIS A 16 3.39 17.61 -11.03
N ASP A 17 3.30 18.43 -12.09
CA ASP A 17 4.42 18.79 -12.96
C ASP A 17 5.07 20.13 -12.58
N ILE A 18 4.63 20.80 -11.50
CA ILE A 18 5.09 22.16 -11.18
C ILE A 18 6.61 22.24 -10.98
N LEU A 19 7.20 21.22 -10.38
CA LEU A 19 8.65 21.15 -10.15
C LEU A 19 9.42 20.61 -11.38
N GLU A 20 8.74 20.03 -12.36
CA GLU A 20 9.36 19.53 -13.61
C GLU A 20 9.38 20.60 -14.71
N ASP A 21 8.26 21.31 -14.86
CA ASP A 21 8.01 22.19 -16.02
C ASP A 21 8.25 23.68 -15.72
N THR A 22 8.51 24.03 -14.46
CA THR A 22 8.68 25.42 -14.02
C THR A 22 9.90 25.60 -13.11
N PRO A 23 10.43 26.82 -12.93
CA PRO A 23 11.51 27.08 -11.98
C PRO A 23 11.05 27.11 -10.52
N THR A 24 9.77 26.80 -10.24
CA THR A 24 9.18 26.85 -8.89
C THR A 24 9.96 25.96 -7.93
N THR A 25 10.19 26.44 -6.71
CA THR A 25 10.91 25.70 -5.67
C THR A 25 9.98 25.16 -4.59
N ILE A 26 10.45 24.14 -3.84
CA ILE A 26 9.72 23.60 -2.68
C ILE A 26 9.49 24.69 -1.62
N ASP A 27 10.44 25.59 -1.42
CA ASP A 27 10.32 26.64 -0.42
C ASP A 27 9.28 27.69 -0.81
N GLU A 28 9.12 27.99 -2.11
CA GLU A 28 8.00 28.81 -2.59
C GLU A 28 6.66 28.16 -2.31
N LEU A 29 6.52 26.84 -2.46
CA LEU A 29 5.28 26.12 -2.10
C LEU A 29 4.97 26.25 -0.60
N LYS A 30 5.98 26.19 0.26
CA LYS A 30 5.81 26.42 1.71
C LYS A 30 5.37 27.85 2.00
N VAL A 31 6.01 28.84 1.37
CA VAL A 31 5.68 30.27 1.54
C VAL A 31 4.24 30.57 1.07
N LEU A 32 3.77 29.88 0.03
CA LEU A 32 2.38 29.97 -0.46
C LEU A 32 1.36 29.29 0.48
N GLY A 33 1.81 28.60 1.53
CA GLY A 33 0.95 28.00 2.55
C GLY A 33 0.40 26.62 2.21
N PHE A 34 1.00 25.88 1.27
CA PHE A 34 0.60 24.51 1.00
C PHE A 34 0.92 23.59 2.21
N GLU A 35 -0.01 22.71 2.56
CA GLU A 35 0.18 21.73 3.64
C GLU A 35 1.34 20.78 3.31
N GLN A 36 2.13 20.39 4.33
CA GLN A 36 3.32 19.54 4.15
C GLN A 36 3.01 18.24 3.39
N LYS A 37 1.88 17.57 3.68
CA LYS A 37 1.47 16.35 2.97
C LYS A 37 1.20 16.55 1.47
N ILE A 38 0.77 17.74 1.04
CA ILE A 38 0.64 18.07 -0.39
C ILE A 38 2.03 18.23 -0.99
N ILE A 39 2.93 18.95 -0.31
CA ILE A 39 4.31 19.16 -0.75
C ILE A 39 5.04 17.82 -0.88
N ASP A 40 4.91 16.93 0.10
CA ASP A 40 5.50 15.59 0.07
C ASP A 40 4.94 14.75 -1.08
N ALA A 41 3.65 14.88 -1.37
CA ALA A 41 3.03 14.21 -2.51
C ALA A 41 3.55 14.74 -3.85
N ILE A 42 3.72 16.06 -4.00
CA ILE A 42 4.32 16.70 -5.18
C ILE A 42 5.74 16.17 -5.37
N ILE A 43 6.58 16.21 -4.32
CA ILE A 43 7.95 15.69 -4.36
C ILE A 43 7.99 14.21 -4.78
N ALA A 44 7.03 13.41 -4.31
CA ALA A 44 6.96 11.98 -4.60
C ALA A 44 6.47 11.65 -6.02
N VAL A 45 5.72 12.54 -6.68
CA VAL A 45 5.32 12.37 -8.10
C VAL A 45 6.30 13.01 -9.08
N THR A 46 7.03 14.04 -8.66
CA THR A 46 8.05 14.72 -9.46
C THR A 46 9.22 13.78 -9.75
N LYS A 47 9.46 13.55 -11.04
CA LYS A 47 10.55 12.75 -11.55
C LYS A 47 11.88 13.50 -11.47
N VAL A 48 12.92 12.82 -10.99
CA VAL A 48 14.27 13.40 -10.91
C VAL A 48 14.99 13.25 -12.26
N ASN A 49 15.86 14.21 -12.60
CA ASN A 49 16.70 14.14 -13.79
C ASN A 49 17.55 12.85 -13.81
N GLY A 50 17.48 12.11 -14.93
CA GLY A 50 18.15 10.81 -15.08
C GLY A 50 17.39 9.62 -14.48
N GLU A 51 16.32 9.84 -13.73
CA GLU A 51 15.50 8.78 -13.14
C GLU A 51 14.67 8.06 -14.22
N ASN A 52 14.59 6.73 -14.14
CA ASN A 52 13.66 5.95 -14.93
C ASN A 52 12.33 5.75 -14.19
N ARG A 53 11.27 5.35 -14.91
CA ARG A 53 9.92 5.20 -14.34
C ARG A 53 9.85 4.23 -13.16
N PHE A 54 10.68 3.18 -13.15
CA PHE A 54 10.73 2.19 -12.07
C PHE A 54 11.52 2.67 -10.85
N GLN A 55 12.39 3.66 -11.00
CA GLN A 55 13.02 4.35 -9.87
C GLN A 55 12.05 5.36 -9.26
N ALA A 56 11.40 6.19 -10.11
CA ALA A 56 10.41 7.16 -9.67
C ALA A 56 9.27 6.51 -8.88
N VAL A 57 8.75 5.37 -9.36
CA VAL A 57 7.64 4.67 -8.69
C VAL A 57 8.00 4.22 -7.27
N GLN A 58 9.29 3.95 -6.95
CA GLN A 58 9.69 3.57 -5.58
C GLN A 58 9.46 4.67 -4.55
N ARG A 59 9.48 5.94 -4.99
CA ARG A 59 9.13 7.09 -4.14
C ARG A 59 7.62 7.27 -4.10
N THR A 60 6.97 7.18 -5.27
CA THR A 60 5.52 7.35 -5.40
C THR A 60 4.73 6.35 -4.54
N VAL A 61 5.11 5.07 -4.50
CA VAL A 61 4.40 4.03 -3.72
C VAL A 61 4.35 4.32 -2.23
N LYS A 62 5.25 5.15 -1.70
CA LYS A 62 5.30 5.47 -0.28
C LYS A 62 4.27 6.52 0.14
N ASN A 63 3.76 7.30 -0.81
CA ASN A 63 2.84 8.39 -0.52
C ASN A 63 1.45 8.10 -1.11
N PRO A 64 0.38 8.02 -0.29
CA PRO A 64 -0.96 7.65 -0.75
C PRO A 64 -1.55 8.64 -1.76
N ILE A 65 -1.31 9.95 -1.58
CA ILE A 65 -1.76 11.01 -2.48
C ILE A 65 -1.02 10.90 -3.81
N ALA A 66 0.30 10.71 -3.76
CA ALA A 66 1.13 10.54 -4.94
C ALA A 66 0.70 9.30 -5.77
N CYS A 67 0.33 8.20 -5.11
CA CYS A 67 -0.21 7.02 -5.77
C CYS A 67 -1.49 7.34 -6.56
N GLU A 68 -2.45 8.02 -5.94
CA GLU A 68 -3.72 8.40 -6.58
C GLU A 68 -3.47 9.29 -7.80
N VAL A 69 -2.65 10.34 -7.62
CA VAL A 69 -2.31 11.28 -8.69
C VAL A 69 -1.59 10.59 -9.84
N LYS A 70 -0.59 9.75 -9.54
CA LYS A 70 0.19 9.08 -10.59
C LYS A 70 -0.62 8.02 -11.32
N LEU A 71 -1.57 7.36 -10.66
CA LEU A 71 -2.52 6.48 -11.33
C LEU A 71 -3.41 7.24 -12.31
N ALA A 72 -3.89 8.44 -11.95
CA ALA A 72 -4.67 9.29 -12.84
C ALA A 72 -3.84 9.77 -14.04
N ASP A 73 -2.62 10.27 -13.80
CA ASP A 73 -1.65 10.65 -14.85
C ASP A 73 -1.39 9.50 -15.85
N LEU A 74 -1.13 8.29 -15.33
CA LEU A 74 -0.90 7.12 -16.18
C LEU A 74 -2.13 6.75 -17.02
N SER A 75 -3.34 6.89 -16.47
CA SER A 75 -4.58 6.61 -17.20
C SER A 75 -4.69 7.49 -18.45
N ASP A 76 -4.44 8.79 -18.31
CA ASP A 76 -4.45 9.74 -19.43
C ASP A 76 -3.30 9.44 -20.41
N ASN A 77 -2.13 9.06 -19.87
CA ASN A 77 -0.95 8.81 -20.67
C ASN A 77 -0.97 7.51 -21.48
N MET A 78 -1.74 6.53 -21.03
CA MET A 78 -1.92 5.23 -21.66
C MET A 78 -2.96 5.24 -22.79
N ASP A 79 -3.66 6.36 -23.01
CA ASP A 79 -4.50 6.51 -24.20
C ASP A 79 -3.61 6.64 -25.46
N LEU A 80 -3.53 5.56 -26.24
CA LEU A 80 -2.80 5.52 -27.50
C LEU A 80 -3.61 6.12 -28.66
N SER A 81 -4.93 6.27 -28.52
CA SER A 81 -5.79 6.78 -29.59
C SER A 81 -5.51 8.25 -29.93
N ARG A 82 -4.91 8.99 -28.99
CA ARG A 82 -4.41 10.37 -29.20
C ARG A 82 -3.23 10.46 -30.17
N LEU A 83 -2.55 9.35 -30.48
CA LEU A 83 -1.36 9.36 -31.31
C LEU A 83 -1.73 9.14 -32.80
N PRO A 84 -1.28 10.02 -33.72
CA PRO A 84 -1.57 9.87 -35.15
C PRO A 84 -0.89 8.64 -35.77
N LYS A 85 0.21 8.17 -35.17
CA LYS A 85 0.91 6.95 -35.55
C LYS A 85 1.57 6.32 -34.32
N ILE A 86 1.37 5.02 -34.14
CA ILE A 86 1.98 4.26 -33.03
C ILE A 86 3.34 3.73 -33.48
N SER A 87 4.39 4.04 -32.73
CA SER A 87 5.75 3.53 -32.96
C SER A 87 6.11 2.38 -32.01
N ALA A 88 7.20 1.67 -32.32
CA ALA A 88 7.76 0.66 -31.41
C ALA A 88 8.18 1.25 -30.04
N LYS A 89 8.63 2.51 -30.02
CA LYS A 89 8.99 3.22 -28.77
C LYS A 89 7.76 3.47 -27.90
N ASP A 90 6.61 3.76 -28.51
CA ASP A 90 5.35 3.98 -27.80
C ASP A 90 4.85 2.67 -27.19
N LEU A 91 4.95 1.55 -27.91
CA LEU A 91 4.59 0.22 -27.39
C LEU A 91 5.47 -0.20 -26.21
N ILE A 92 6.78 0.09 -26.25
CA ILE A 92 7.68 -0.16 -25.12
C ILE A 92 7.29 0.70 -23.93
N ARG A 93 7.03 2.00 -24.15
CA ARG A 93 6.59 2.93 -23.10
C ARG A 93 5.26 2.50 -22.49
N TYR A 94 4.31 2.06 -23.31
CA TYR A 94 3.03 1.54 -22.86
C TYR A 94 3.19 0.32 -21.95
N LYS A 95 4.05 -0.64 -22.33
CA LYS A 95 4.38 -1.79 -21.46
C LYS A 95 5.02 -1.37 -20.13
N GLN A 96 5.86 -0.32 -20.13
CA GLN A 96 6.39 0.24 -18.88
C GLN A 96 5.27 0.83 -18.03
N TYR A 97 4.36 1.60 -18.63
CA TYR A 97 3.21 2.16 -17.93
C TYR A 97 2.30 1.10 -17.33
N GLN A 98 2.03 0.00 -18.03
CA GLN A 98 1.27 -1.12 -17.48
C GLN A 98 1.90 -1.67 -16.19
N LYS A 99 3.22 -1.92 -16.21
CA LYS A 99 3.94 -2.42 -15.01
C LYS A 99 3.91 -1.42 -13.85
N VAL A 100 4.13 -0.14 -14.14
CA VAL A 100 4.08 0.92 -13.12
C VAL A 100 2.67 1.04 -12.56
N GLN A 101 1.64 0.96 -13.40
CA GLN A 101 0.25 1.01 -12.99
C GLN A 101 -0.12 -0.19 -12.08
N GLU A 102 0.37 -1.39 -12.38
CA GLU A 102 0.18 -2.56 -11.50
C GLU A 102 0.78 -2.33 -10.11
N ILE A 103 2.04 -1.87 -10.05
CA ILE A 103 2.74 -1.55 -8.80
C ILE A 103 1.97 -0.49 -7.99
N LEU A 104 1.53 0.59 -8.64
CA LEU A 104 0.82 1.67 -7.98
C LEU A 104 -0.58 1.28 -7.52
N LYS A 105 -1.30 0.47 -8.30
CA LYS A 105 -2.63 -0.05 -7.90
C LYS A 105 -2.52 -0.87 -6.63
N GLU A 106 -1.48 -1.67 -6.52
CA GLU A 106 -1.22 -2.48 -5.34
C GLU A 106 -0.84 -1.62 -4.13
N ALA A 107 0.11 -0.69 -4.30
CA ALA A 107 0.49 0.23 -3.23
C ALA A 107 -0.70 1.07 -2.75
N TYR A 108 -1.50 1.61 -3.68
CA TYR A 108 -2.70 2.37 -3.37
C TYR A 108 -3.72 1.53 -2.61
N ALA A 109 -3.93 0.27 -2.98
CA ALA A 109 -4.83 -0.63 -2.25
C ALA A 109 -4.37 -0.87 -0.80
N ILE A 110 -3.06 -1.04 -0.56
CA ILE A 110 -2.50 -1.14 0.80
C ILE A 110 -2.77 0.14 1.59
N HIS A 111 -2.46 1.31 1.03
CA HIS A 111 -2.71 2.60 1.67
C HIS A 111 -4.19 2.82 2.01
N GLN A 112 -5.10 2.46 1.09
CA GLN A 112 -6.53 2.57 1.35
C GLN A 112 -6.99 1.59 2.43
N HIS A 113 -6.44 0.38 2.47
CA HIS A 113 -6.75 -0.59 3.52
C HIS A 113 -6.29 -0.04 4.87
N VAL A 114 -5.02 0.37 5.02
CA VAL A 114 -4.51 0.97 6.26
C VAL A 114 -5.37 2.16 6.70
N LYS A 115 -5.72 3.05 5.77
CA LYS A 115 -6.61 4.19 6.06
C LYS A 115 -7.99 3.73 6.56
N ALA A 116 -8.55 2.67 5.99
CA ALA A 116 -9.86 2.14 6.36
C ALA A 116 -9.88 1.46 7.73
N LEU A 117 -8.71 1.07 8.26
CA LEU A 117 -8.60 0.59 9.64
C LEU A 117 -8.84 1.71 10.66
N ASP A 118 -8.66 2.99 10.29
CA ASP A 118 -8.87 4.13 11.18
C ASP A 118 -8.14 3.98 12.52
N LEU A 119 -6.85 3.64 12.43
CA LEU A 119 -5.99 3.37 13.59
C LEU A 119 -5.75 4.65 14.40
N ASP A 120 -5.67 4.49 15.72
CA ASP A 120 -5.37 5.60 16.64
C ASP A 120 -4.01 6.24 16.31
N THR A 121 -3.88 7.54 16.59
CA THR A 121 -2.63 8.29 16.41
C THR A 121 -1.45 7.76 17.24
N GLU A 122 -1.71 7.03 18.33
CA GLU A 122 -0.70 6.36 19.14
C GLU A 122 -0.27 5.00 18.56
N TYR A 123 -1.00 4.47 17.57
CA TYR A 123 -0.61 3.26 16.87
C TYR A 123 0.63 3.51 15.99
N PRO A 124 1.55 2.55 15.83
CA PRO A 124 2.75 2.72 15.02
C PRO A 124 2.44 3.20 13.60
N GLU A 125 3.09 4.27 13.16
CA GLU A 125 2.84 4.83 11.82
C GLU A 125 3.18 3.83 10.72
N PHE A 126 2.28 3.71 9.73
CA PHE A 126 2.51 2.84 8.59
C PHE A 126 3.48 3.45 7.59
N GLU A 127 4.64 2.82 7.41
CA GLU A 127 5.55 3.11 6.31
C GLU A 127 5.47 2.05 5.22
N TYR A 128 5.05 2.43 4.01
CA TYR A 128 5.02 1.48 2.90
C TYR A 128 6.42 0.91 2.60
N GLY A 129 6.53 -0.41 2.71
CA GLY A 129 7.78 -1.15 2.58
C GLY A 129 7.69 -2.33 1.63
N SER A 130 8.37 -3.42 1.99
CA SER A 130 8.28 -4.67 1.25
C SER A 130 6.87 -5.25 1.34
N MET A 131 6.48 -6.08 0.36
CA MET A 131 5.18 -6.73 0.38
C MET A 131 4.96 -7.60 1.63
N ARG A 132 6.03 -8.24 2.15
CA ARG A 132 5.99 -8.96 3.43
C ARG A 132 5.66 -8.00 4.58
N PHE A 133 6.41 -6.91 4.70
CA PHE A 133 6.19 -5.91 5.74
C PHE A 133 4.76 -5.33 5.68
N ASN A 134 4.29 -4.98 4.49
CA ASN A 134 2.96 -4.41 4.30
C ASN A 134 1.85 -5.39 4.75
N PHE A 135 1.96 -6.68 4.43
CA PHE A 135 1.02 -7.68 4.92
C PHE A 135 1.16 -7.94 6.41
N GLN A 136 2.37 -7.92 6.97
CA GLN A 136 2.59 -8.08 8.40
C GLN A 136 1.89 -6.96 9.18
N TYR A 137 2.09 -5.71 8.77
CA TYR A 137 1.41 -4.56 9.37
C TYR A 137 -0.11 -4.71 9.34
N LEU A 138 -0.68 -5.07 8.18
CA LEU A 138 -2.14 -5.24 8.04
C LEU A 138 -2.68 -6.39 8.91
N LEU A 139 -2.00 -7.54 8.92
CA LEU A 139 -2.41 -8.70 9.72
C LEU A 139 -2.39 -8.36 11.21
N ASN A 140 -1.31 -7.70 11.68
CA ASN A 140 -1.19 -7.25 13.07
C ASN A 140 -2.28 -6.23 13.43
N ALA A 141 -2.44 -5.17 12.64
CA ALA A 141 -3.41 -4.12 12.91
C ALA A 141 -4.86 -4.64 12.95
N LEU A 142 -5.21 -5.57 12.05
CA LEU A 142 -6.52 -6.23 12.08
C LEU A 142 -6.68 -7.11 13.31
N PHE A 143 -5.65 -7.88 13.67
CA PHE A 143 -5.69 -8.72 14.86
C PHE A 143 -5.84 -7.89 16.13
N ASP A 144 -5.11 -6.78 16.26
CA ASP A 144 -5.18 -5.86 17.40
C ASP A 144 -6.56 -5.22 17.57
N GLN A 145 -7.28 -4.96 16.46
CA GLN A 145 -8.64 -4.42 16.51
C GLN A 145 -9.71 -5.44 16.86
N LEU A 146 -9.55 -6.69 16.42
CA LEU A 146 -10.57 -7.74 16.50
C LEU A 146 -10.40 -8.62 17.73
N HIS A 147 -9.16 -8.86 18.15
CA HIS A 147 -8.88 -9.65 19.32
C HIS A 147 -9.27 -8.84 20.56
N PRO A 148 -10.19 -9.35 21.41
CA PRO A 148 -10.56 -8.68 22.64
C PRO A 148 -9.32 -8.69 23.55
N LEU A 149 -8.52 -7.62 23.47
CA LEU A 149 -7.22 -7.44 24.11
C LEU A 149 -7.08 -8.26 25.40
N GLY A 150 -5.92 -8.89 25.58
CA GLY A 150 -5.43 -9.16 26.93
C GLY A 150 -5.54 -7.87 27.73
N GLY A 151 -6.52 -7.80 28.63
CA GLY A 151 -6.79 -6.61 29.41
C GLY A 151 -5.53 -6.14 30.14
N ASN A 152 -5.24 -4.84 30.08
CA ASN A 152 -4.32 -4.11 30.96
C ASN A 152 -2.83 -4.55 30.99
N GLN A 153 -2.32 -5.40 30.10
CA GLN A 153 -0.89 -5.80 30.10
C GLN A 153 -0.32 -6.05 28.69
N ILE A 154 -0.51 -5.09 27.78
CA ILE A 154 0.34 -4.94 26.60
C ILE A 154 0.89 -3.52 26.73
N ASP A 155 2.18 -3.38 27.00
CA ASP A 155 2.83 -2.07 27.14
C ASP A 155 3.01 -1.39 25.75
N SER A 156 2.93 -2.17 24.66
CA SER A 156 2.97 -1.65 23.29
C SER A 156 2.32 -2.59 22.24
N PRO A 157 1.67 -2.05 21.18
CA PRO A 157 1.07 -2.84 20.08
C PRO A 157 1.97 -3.93 19.47
N GLN A 158 3.30 -3.83 19.62
CA GLN A 158 4.29 -4.65 18.92
C GLN A 158 4.66 -5.96 19.63
N GLU A 159 4.27 -6.18 20.88
CA GLU A 159 4.68 -7.37 21.66
C GLU A 159 4.32 -8.70 20.98
N TRP A 160 3.22 -8.63 20.26
CA TRP A 160 2.64 -9.57 19.33
C TRP A 160 3.24 -9.95 17.99
N TRP A 161 3.90 -8.97 17.36
CA TRP A 161 3.89 -8.87 15.90
C TRP A 161 4.64 -9.99 15.18
N ILE A 162 5.42 -10.75 15.95
CA ILE A 162 6.10 -11.96 15.51
C ILE A 162 5.09 -13.04 15.09
N LEU A 163 3.89 -13.11 15.68
CA LEU A 163 2.84 -14.10 15.37
C LEU A 163 2.50 -14.19 13.88
N PHE A 164 2.60 -13.07 13.17
CA PHE A 164 2.28 -12.98 11.74
C PHE A 164 3.52 -12.93 10.84
N GLU A 165 4.72 -13.18 11.35
CA GLU A 165 5.96 -13.13 10.56
C GLU A 165 5.88 -14.08 9.36
N ASP A 166 5.71 -15.39 9.60
CA ASP A 166 5.64 -16.39 8.55
C ASP A 166 4.38 -16.25 7.68
N ALA A 167 3.26 -15.90 8.30
CA ALA A 167 2.00 -15.65 7.60
C ALA A 167 2.14 -14.50 6.60
N SER A 168 2.80 -13.41 6.97
CA SER A 168 3.03 -12.26 6.08
C SER A 168 3.93 -12.61 4.89
N GLU A 169 4.94 -13.45 5.10
CA GLU A 169 5.80 -13.94 4.02
C GLU A 169 5.02 -14.83 3.04
N TYR A 170 4.16 -15.70 3.59
CA TYR A 170 3.26 -16.53 2.80
C TYR A 170 2.29 -15.69 1.95
N PHE A 171 1.66 -14.66 2.52
CA PHE A 171 0.75 -13.77 1.78
C PHE A 171 1.50 -13.01 0.69
N ALA A 172 2.69 -12.51 0.99
CA ALA A 172 3.54 -11.84 0.00
C ALA A 172 3.95 -12.80 -1.14
N TYR A 173 4.25 -14.07 -0.84
CA TYR A 173 4.52 -15.09 -1.85
C TYR A 173 3.29 -15.35 -2.73
N CYS A 174 2.13 -15.60 -2.12
CA CYS A 174 0.87 -15.83 -2.81
C CYS A 174 0.56 -14.67 -3.75
N LYS A 175 0.70 -13.44 -3.27
CA LYS A 175 0.42 -12.24 -4.06
C LYS A 175 1.34 -12.11 -5.27
N ARG A 176 2.65 -12.31 -5.10
CA ARG A 176 3.63 -12.33 -6.22
C ARG A 176 3.34 -13.41 -7.25
N LYS A 177 2.81 -14.56 -6.81
CA LYS A 177 2.48 -15.71 -7.67
C LYS A 177 1.05 -15.69 -8.19
N LYS A 178 0.25 -14.68 -7.85
CA LYS A 178 -1.18 -14.60 -8.18
C LYS A 178 -1.94 -15.84 -7.71
N LEU A 179 -1.63 -16.28 -6.50
CA LEU A 179 -2.26 -17.41 -5.82
C LEU A 179 -3.14 -16.91 -4.70
N ARG A 180 -4.24 -17.61 -4.45
CA ARG A 180 -5.07 -17.41 -3.26
C ARG A 180 -4.41 -18.05 -2.04
N PRO A 181 -4.18 -17.32 -0.94
CA PRO A 181 -3.71 -17.91 0.32
C PRO A 181 -4.71 -18.94 0.85
N SER A 182 -4.23 -20.08 1.33
CA SER A 182 -5.06 -21.12 1.96
C SER A 182 -5.33 -20.78 3.42
N PRO A 183 -6.59 -20.80 3.89
CA PRO A 183 -6.91 -20.51 5.29
C PRO A 183 -6.27 -21.54 6.24
N LYS A 184 -6.27 -22.83 5.85
CA LYS A 184 -5.64 -23.89 6.63
C LYS A 184 -4.14 -23.65 6.82
N HIS A 185 -3.44 -23.19 5.77
CA HIS A 185 -2.02 -22.93 5.86
C HIS A 185 -1.73 -21.67 6.68
N PHE A 186 -2.53 -20.62 6.52
CA PHE A 186 -2.45 -19.41 7.34
C PHE A 186 -2.56 -19.72 8.85
N ILE A 187 -3.60 -20.48 9.27
CA ILE A 187 -3.77 -20.89 10.67
C ILE A 187 -2.60 -21.76 11.13
N GLN A 188 -2.09 -22.66 10.28
CA GLN A 188 -0.95 -23.50 10.63
C GLN A 188 0.32 -22.68 10.89
N LEU A 189 0.59 -21.65 10.08
CA LEU A 189 1.74 -20.77 10.28
C LEU A 189 1.61 -20.00 11.60
N PHE A 190 0.46 -19.35 11.83
CA PHE A 190 0.18 -18.64 13.07
C PHE A 190 0.35 -19.55 14.31
N ASN A 191 -0.30 -20.72 14.33
CA ASN A 191 -0.23 -21.65 15.47
C ASN A 191 1.18 -22.20 15.71
N THR A 192 2.01 -22.29 14.65
CA THR A 192 3.40 -22.70 14.78
C THR A 192 4.18 -21.61 15.52
N THR A 193 4.07 -20.36 15.09
CA THR A 193 4.72 -19.24 15.75
C THR A 193 4.21 -19.02 17.18
N ASP A 194 2.90 -19.09 17.40
CA ASP A 194 2.29 -19.02 18.74
C ASP A 194 2.83 -20.10 19.68
N ARG A 195 2.92 -21.35 19.23
CA ARG A 195 3.51 -22.42 20.05
C ARG A 195 4.97 -22.13 20.41
N ASP A 196 5.74 -21.65 19.44
CA ASP A 196 7.19 -21.49 19.58
C ASP A 196 7.55 -20.27 20.45
N PHE A 197 6.73 -19.20 20.43
CA PHE A 197 7.00 -17.94 21.15
C PHE A 197 6.09 -17.68 22.36
N PHE A 198 4.85 -18.17 22.35
CA PHE A 198 3.82 -17.84 23.34
C PHE A 198 3.18 -19.07 23.99
N GLY A 199 3.69 -20.27 23.73
CA GLY A 199 3.24 -21.49 24.43
C GLY A 199 1.82 -21.94 24.10
N SER A 200 1.32 -21.62 22.89
CA SER A 200 -0.05 -21.92 22.44
C SER A 200 -1.14 -21.06 23.11
N SER A 201 -0.84 -19.79 23.38
CA SER A 201 -1.75 -18.90 24.10
C SER A 201 -2.92 -18.39 23.25
N PHE A 202 -2.84 -18.53 21.92
CA PHE A 202 -3.79 -17.95 20.96
C PHE A 202 -4.50 -19.03 20.10
N GLN A 203 -4.82 -20.20 20.68
CA GLN A 203 -5.41 -21.33 19.93
C GLN A 203 -6.83 -21.71 20.37
N THR A 204 -7.48 -20.87 21.16
CA THR A 204 -8.88 -21.10 21.53
C THR A 204 -9.80 -21.01 20.29
N LEU A 205 -11.04 -21.47 20.43
CA LEU A 205 -12.03 -21.32 19.35
C LEU A 205 -12.28 -19.84 19.03
N ALA A 206 -12.29 -18.97 20.05
CA ALA A 206 -12.44 -17.53 19.86
C ALA A 206 -11.26 -16.93 19.08
N ASP A 207 -10.03 -17.37 19.36
CA ASP A 207 -8.86 -16.93 18.59
C ASP A 207 -8.94 -17.36 17.12
N GLN A 208 -9.41 -18.58 16.86
CA GLN A 208 -9.60 -19.08 15.50
C GLN A 208 -10.65 -18.26 14.72
N ASP A 209 -11.75 -17.86 15.38
CA ASP A 209 -12.75 -17.00 14.76
C ASP A 209 -12.15 -15.63 14.40
N VAL A 210 -11.42 -15.01 15.33
CA VAL A 210 -10.70 -13.73 15.08
C VAL A 210 -9.70 -13.87 13.92
N LEU A 211 -8.90 -14.94 13.89
CA LEU A 211 -7.95 -15.19 12.81
C LEU A 211 -8.65 -15.34 11.45
N MET A 212 -9.82 -15.98 11.42
CA MET A 212 -10.58 -16.11 10.18
C MET A 212 -11.15 -14.76 9.72
N ASP A 213 -11.55 -13.88 10.63
CA ASP A 213 -11.96 -12.51 10.28
C ASP A 213 -10.80 -11.69 9.72
N VAL A 214 -9.62 -11.76 10.35
CA VAL A 214 -8.37 -11.16 9.83
C VAL A 214 -8.07 -11.68 8.42
N TYR A 215 -8.09 -13.00 8.23
CA TYR A 215 -7.83 -13.65 6.94
C TYR A 215 -8.81 -13.18 5.86
N ASN A 216 -10.12 -13.20 6.15
CA ASN A 216 -11.16 -12.84 5.20
C ASN A 216 -11.07 -11.36 4.82
N ASN A 217 -10.73 -10.49 5.79
CA ASN A 217 -10.54 -9.08 5.55
C ASN A 217 -9.39 -8.86 4.54
N VAL A 218 -8.18 -9.38 4.82
CA VAL A 218 -7.04 -9.25 3.90
C VAL A 218 -7.34 -9.84 2.52
N LEU A 219 -8.02 -10.99 2.48
CA LEU A 219 -8.38 -11.65 1.22
C LEU A 219 -9.32 -10.79 0.35
N SER A 220 -10.34 -10.19 0.96
CA SER A 220 -11.32 -9.36 0.25
C SER A 220 -10.73 -8.06 -0.33
N HIS A 221 -9.68 -7.52 0.30
CA HIS A 221 -9.02 -6.30 -0.17
C HIS A 221 -7.95 -6.58 -1.22
N HIS A 222 -7.15 -7.64 -1.04
CA HIS A 222 -5.89 -7.78 -1.75
C HIS A 222 -5.82 -8.95 -2.74
N PHE A 223 -6.80 -9.86 -2.73
CA PHE A 223 -6.77 -11.06 -3.57
C PHE A 223 -8.01 -11.25 -4.46
N THR A 224 -8.96 -10.30 -4.49
CA THR A 224 -10.22 -10.43 -5.23
C THR A 224 -10.09 -10.57 -6.74
N LYS A 225 -9.06 -9.99 -7.36
CA LYS A 225 -8.81 -10.12 -8.81
C LYS A 225 -8.08 -11.41 -9.20
N ASP A 226 -7.55 -12.15 -8.22
CA ASP A 226 -6.84 -13.42 -8.43
C ASP A 226 -7.79 -14.64 -8.21
N ILE A 227 -9.10 -14.39 -8.08
CA ILE A 227 -10.16 -15.40 -7.80
C ILE A 227 -10.98 -15.74 -9.07
N ALA A 228 -10.73 -15.08 -10.20
CA ALA A 228 -11.42 -15.29 -11.47
C ALA A 228 -10.67 -16.25 -12.40
#